data_AF-A0A968X4I7-F1
#
_entry.id   AF-A0A968X4I7-F1
#
_cell.length_a   1.000
_cell.length_b   1.000
_cell.length_c   1.000
_cell.angle_alpha   90.00
_cell.angle_beta   90.00
_cell.angle_gamma   90.00
#
_symmetry.space_group_name_H-M   'P 1'
#
loop_
_entity.id
_entity.type
_entity.pdbx_description
1 polymer ?
#
loop_
_entity_poly.entity_id
_entity_poly.type
_entity_poly.pdbx_seq_one_letter_code
_entity_poly.pdbx_strand_id
1 'polypeptide(L)'
;MYAPPTQPLIANIEQLNFQFGVMMPTTTNIITIPVGYLDAAQIGSSSGVDATANVNLQTYDATNRWDKISTVVICVLMRSNREILADPAPYYGCDATAGVIVPTDRFARRAFISTVNLRNSR
;
A
#
# COMPACT_ATOMS: atom_id res chain seq x y z
N MET A 1 4.47 2.34 36.81
CA MET A 1 5.06 1.92 35.52
C MET A 1 5.02 3.11 34.59
N TYR A 2 6.18 3.62 34.16
CA TYR A 2 6.28 4.74 33.22
C TYR A 2 6.27 4.15 31.81
N ALA A 3 5.19 4.36 31.05
CA ALA A 3 5.20 3.99 29.63
C ALA A 3 6.17 4.93 28.90
N PRO A 4 7.09 4.42 28.07
CA PRO A 4 7.97 5.29 27.31
C PRO A 4 7.14 6.22 26.41
N PRO A 5 7.54 7.49 26.25
CA PRO A 5 6.83 8.40 25.36
C PRO A 5 6.85 7.83 23.94
N THR A 6 5.67 7.77 23.31
CA THR A 6 5.54 7.37 21.91
C THR A 6 6.30 8.35 21.04
N GLN A 7 7.44 7.94 20.51
CA GLN A 7 8.24 8.74 19.57
C GLN A 7 7.72 8.53 18.14
N PRO A 8 7.30 9.58 17.43
CA PRO A 8 6.91 9.44 16.03
C PRO A 8 8.15 9.10 15.18
N LEU A 9 8.08 8.03 14.40
CA LEU A 9 9.15 7.64 13.46
C LEU A 9 9.35 8.70 12.37
N ILE A 10 8.23 9.30 11.93
CA ILE A 10 8.20 10.37 10.94
C ILE A 10 6.94 11.20 11.17
N ALA A 11 7.02 12.51 10.93
CA ALA A 11 5.91 13.45 11.11
C ALA A 11 5.32 13.89 9.77
N ASN A 12 4.13 14.50 9.83
CA ASN A 12 3.43 15.11 8.69
C ASN A 12 3.05 14.12 7.56
N ILE A 13 2.73 12.87 7.92
CA ILE A 13 2.05 11.96 7.01
C ILE A 13 0.57 12.30 6.98
N GLU A 14 0.01 12.56 5.80
CA GLU A 14 -1.44 12.68 5.60
C GLU A 14 -2.07 11.37 5.17
N GLN A 15 -1.35 10.56 4.39
CA GLN A 15 -1.86 9.28 3.89
C GLN A 15 -0.73 8.24 3.84
N LEU A 16 -1.04 7.03 4.30
CA LEU A 16 -0.22 5.84 4.15
C LEU A 16 -1.07 4.78 3.47
N ASN A 17 -0.62 4.27 2.33
CA ASN A 17 -1.29 3.22 1.58
C ASN A 17 -0.35 2.05 1.33
N PHE A 18 -0.90 0.84 1.37
CA PHE A 18 -0.20 -0.40 1.05
C PHE A 18 -0.97 -1.12 -0.05
N GLN A 19 -0.23 -1.57 -1.06
CA GLN A 19 -0.77 -2.47 -2.06
C GLN A 19 0.15 -3.68 -2.20
N PHE A 20 -0.43 -4.84 -2.44
CA PHE A 20 0.23 -6.13 -2.38
C PHE A 20 0.29 -6.76 -3.76
N GLY A 21 1.49 -6.99 -4.26
CA GLY A 21 1.69 -7.77 -5.47
C GLY A 21 1.67 -9.25 -5.12
N VAL A 22 0.78 -9.99 -5.75
CA VAL A 22 0.62 -11.43 -5.54
C VAL A 22 1.23 -12.22 -6.69
N MET A 23 2.00 -13.25 -6.35
CA MET A 23 2.47 -14.25 -7.30
C MET A 23 1.45 -15.37 -7.42
N MET A 24 0.94 -15.57 -8.64
CA MET A 24 0.15 -16.74 -8.97
C MET A 24 1.02 -17.81 -9.61
N PRO A 25 1.01 -19.07 -9.13
CA PRO A 25 1.68 -20.14 -9.85
C PRO A 25 0.95 -20.39 -11.18
N THR A 26 1.56 -20.02 -12.30
CA THR A 26 1.23 -20.62 -13.59
C THR A 26 1.93 -21.98 -13.66
N THR A 27 1.32 -22.96 -14.32
CA THR A 27 1.84 -24.34 -14.47
C THR A 27 3.20 -24.43 -15.17
N THR A 28 3.76 -23.30 -15.62
CA THR A 28 5.08 -23.16 -16.20
C THR A 28 5.88 -22.12 -15.39
N ASN A 29 7.06 -22.54 -14.90
CA ASN A 29 8.05 -21.77 -14.14
C ASN A 29 8.59 -20.55 -14.92
N ILE A 30 7.78 -19.52 -15.13
CA ILE A 30 8.21 -18.25 -15.72
C ILE A 30 7.64 -17.15 -14.85
N ILE A 31 8.55 -16.32 -14.34
CA ILE A 31 8.36 -15.12 -13.52
C ILE A 31 6.97 -14.51 -13.76
N THR A 32 6.08 -14.70 -12.77
CA THR A 32 4.72 -14.18 -12.82
C THR A 32 4.75 -12.69 -12.52
N ILE A 33 4.46 -11.88 -13.54
CA ILE A 33 4.11 -10.47 -13.37
C ILE A 33 2.89 -10.42 -12.43
N PRO A 34 2.91 -9.66 -11.33
CA PRO A 34 1.74 -9.56 -10.45
C PRO A 34 0.52 -9.17 -11.27
N VAL A 35 -0.62 -9.84 -11.04
CA VAL A 35 -1.89 -9.64 -11.79
C VAL A 35 -2.56 -8.28 -11.45
N GLY A 36 -1.76 -7.30 -11.07
CA GLY A 36 -2.13 -6.07 -10.39
C GLY A 36 -1.66 -6.08 -8.93
N TYR A 37 -1.69 -4.90 -8.33
CA TYR A 37 -1.53 -4.74 -6.89
C TYR A 37 -2.91 -4.75 -6.24
N LEU A 38 -3.08 -5.57 -5.20
CA LEU A 38 -4.32 -5.72 -4.46
C LEU A 38 -4.25 -4.96 -3.14
N ASP A 39 -5.37 -4.42 -2.68
CA ASP A 39 -5.47 -3.92 -1.30
C ASP A 39 -5.67 -5.10 -0.31
N ALA A 40 -5.56 -4.83 1.00
CA ALA A 40 -5.73 -5.85 2.03
C ALA A 40 -7.12 -6.51 2.02
N ALA A 41 -8.17 -5.76 1.65
CA ALA A 41 -9.53 -6.29 1.57
C ALA A 41 -9.67 -7.30 0.42
N GLN A 42 -8.95 -7.07 -0.68
CA GLN A 42 -8.88 -7.96 -1.83
C GLN A 42 -8.00 -9.20 -1.59
N ILE A 43 -7.04 -9.15 -0.66
CA ILE A 43 -6.36 -10.36 -0.16
C ILE A 43 -7.32 -11.19 0.72
N GLY A 44 -8.10 -10.49 1.53
CA GLY A 44 -9.03 -11.05 2.49
C GLY A 44 -8.39 -11.35 3.85
N SER A 45 -9.22 -11.78 4.79
CA SER A 45 -8.83 -12.10 6.16
C SER A 45 -7.63 -13.06 6.23
N SER A 46 -6.76 -12.86 7.21
CA SER A 46 -5.65 -13.77 7.54
C SER A 46 -6.11 -15.06 8.23
N SER A 47 -7.41 -15.20 8.51
CA SER A 47 -8.01 -16.42 9.07
C SER A 47 -9.44 -16.64 8.58
N GLY A 48 -9.87 -17.89 8.56
CA GLY A 48 -11.24 -18.28 8.19
C GLY A 48 -11.51 -18.34 6.68
N VAL A 49 -12.79 -18.35 6.31
CA VAL A 49 -13.23 -18.33 4.91
C VAL A 49 -13.67 -16.91 4.58
N ASP A 50 -12.97 -16.27 3.66
CA ASP A 50 -13.32 -14.93 3.20
C ASP A 50 -13.70 -14.98 1.72
N ALA A 51 -14.99 -14.73 1.45
CA ALA A 51 -15.60 -14.71 0.12
C ALA A 51 -15.41 -13.36 -0.61
N THR A 52 -14.91 -12.33 0.09
CA THR A 52 -14.59 -11.01 -0.49
C THR A 52 -13.18 -10.95 -1.06
N ALA A 53 -12.34 -11.94 -0.74
CA ALA A 53 -11.04 -12.10 -1.37
C ALA A 53 -11.17 -12.21 -2.89
N ASN A 54 -10.16 -11.69 -3.58
CA ASN A 54 -10.04 -11.75 -5.04
C ASN A 54 -10.27 -13.19 -5.54
N VAL A 55 -11.05 -13.36 -6.60
CA VAL A 55 -11.40 -14.68 -7.17
C VAL A 55 -10.18 -15.58 -7.40
N ASN A 56 -9.05 -14.99 -7.77
CA ASN A 56 -7.79 -15.69 -8.00
C ASN A 56 -7.13 -16.24 -6.73
N LEU A 57 -7.48 -15.68 -5.57
CA LEU A 57 -6.99 -16.08 -4.25
C LEU A 57 -7.98 -16.98 -3.50
N GLN A 58 -9.23 -17.07 -3.95
CA GLN A 58 -10.28 -17.87 -3.30
C GLN A 58 -9.96 -19.38 -3.27
N THR A 59 -9.13 -19.87 -4.19
CA THR A 59 -8.66 -21.27 -4.21
C THR A 59 -7.73 -21.62 -3.04
N TYR A 60 -7.12 -20.62 -2.41
CA TYR A 60 -6.25 -20.81 -1.24
C TYR A 60 -7.04 -20.59 0.06
N ASP A 61 -6.66 -21.31 1.12
CA ASP A 61 -7.08 -20.97 2.48
C ASP A 61 -6.51 -19.60 2.92
N ALA A 62 -7.11 -19.01 3.95
CA ALA A 62 -6.75 -17.66 4.40
C ALA A 62 -5.25 -17.48 4.67
N THR A 63 -4.59 -18.44 5.32
CA THR A 63 -3.15 -18.36 5.61
C THR A 63 -2.32 -18.39 4.32
N ASN A 64 -2.65 -19.31 3.41
CA ASN A 64 -1.93 -19.48 2.15
C ASN A 64 -2.14 -18.32 1.16
N ARG A 65 -3.17 -17.48 1.32
CA ARG A 65 -3.37 -16.26 0.52
C ARG A 65 -2.28 -15.22 0.79
N TRP A 66 -2.01 -14.96 2.06
CA TRP A 66 -0.98 -14.00 2.48
C TRP A 66 0.43 -14.46 2.09
N ASP A 67 0.66 -15.78 2.06
CA ASP A 67 1.90 -16.37 1.55
C ASP A 67 2.15 -16.11 0.05
N LYS A 68 1.12 -15.71 -0.72
CA LYS A 68 1.28 -15.39 -2.15
C LYS A 68 1.80 -13.98 -2.40
N ILE A 69 1.87 -13.14 -1.36
CA ILE A 69 2.38 -11.78 -1.51
C ILE A 69 3.89 -11.85 -1.71
N SER A 70 4.35 -11.35 -2.85
CA SER A 70 5.77 -11.30 -3.22
C SER A 70 6.33 -9.88 -3.21
N THR A 71 5.47 -8.87 -3.32
CA THR A 71 5.87 -7.46 -3.30
C THR A 71 4.88 -6.61 -2.53
N VAL A 72 5.36 -5.53 -1.94
CA VAL A 72 4.55 -4.49 -1.32
C VAL A 72 4.90 -3.16 -1.95
N VAL A 73 3.89 -2.46 -2.46
CA VAL A 73 4.00 -1.05 -2.84
C VAL A 73 3.53 -0.23 -1.65
N ILE A 74 4.46 0.57 -1.13
CA ILE A 74 4.22 1.49 -0.03
C ILE A 74 4.12 2.88 -0.65
N CYS A 75 3.01 3.57 -0.38
CA CYS A 75 2.89 4.98 -0.70
C CYS A 75 2.68 5.81 0.56
N VAL A 76 3.49 6.85 0.70
CA VAL A 76 3.39 7.83 1.78
C VAL A 76 3.18 9.22 1.18
N LEU A 77 2.04 9.84 1.50
CA LEU A 77 1.80 11.25 1.20
C LEU A 77 2.27 12.08 2.39
N MET A 78 3.32 12.86 2.17
CA MET A 78 3.81 13.82 3.14
C MET A 78 3.29 15.22 2.84
N ARG A 79 2.98 15.95 3.90
CA ARG A 79 2.66 17.38 3.86
C ARG A 79 3.77 18.17 4.57
N SER A 80 3.98 19.40 4.13
CA SER A 80 4.72 20.38 4.92
C SER A 80 4.07 20.60 6.31
N ASN A 81 4.88 21.02 7.29
CA ASN A 81 4.40 21.27 8.65
C ASN A 81 3.65 22.61 8.80
N ARG A 82 3.75 23.49 7.79
CA ARG A 82 3.08 24.79 7.71
C ARG A 82 2.78 25.12 6.26
N GLU A 83 1.91 26.11 6.04
CA GLU A 83 1.72 26.68 4.70
C GLU A 83 3.02 27.33 4.23
N ILE A 84 3.53 26.86 3.08
CA ILE A 84 4.78 27.36 2.50
C ILE A 84 4.64 27.80 1.04
N LEU A 85 3.48 27.54 0.43
CA LEU A 85 3.20 27.92 -0.94
C LEU A 85 2.54 29.30 -0.99
N ALA A 86 2.75 30.02 -2.09
CA ALA A 86 2.06 31.29 -2.33
C ALA A 86 0.55 31.06 -2.60
N ASP A 87 0.26 30.07 -3.44
CA ASP A 87 -1.09 29.63 -3.84
C ASP A 87 -1.22 28.10 -3.67
N PRO A 88 -2.44 27.55 -3.54
CA PRO A 88 -2.66 26.11 -3.53
C PRO A 88 -2.06 25.45 -4.77
N ALA A 89 -1.21 24.44 -4.57
CA ALA A 89 -0.52 23.76 -5.65
C ALA A 89 -1.04 22.33 -5.86
N PRO A 90 -1.31 21.94 -7.11
CA PRO A 90 -1.71 20.57 -7.41
C PRO A 90 -0.62 19.55 -7.04
N TYR A 91 -1.05 18.34 -6.67
CA TYR A 91 -0.14 17.23 -6.36
C TYR A 91 -0.71 15.88 -6.82
N TYR A 92 0.18 14.89 -6.92
CA TYR A 92 -0.19 13.49 -7.11
C TYR A 92 -0.23 12.78 -5.76
N GLY A 93 -1.33 12.09 -5.49
CA GLY A 93 -1.55 11.34 -4.25
C GLY A 93 -1.01 9.90 -4.33
N CYS A 94 -1.48 9.08 -3.38
CA CYS A 94 -1.14 7.66 -3.31
C CYS A 94 -2.03 6.74 -4.16
N ASP A 95 -3.04 7.30 -4.80
CA ASP A 95 -3.84 6.60 -5.79
C ASP A 95 -3.24 6.87 -7.18
N ALA A 96 -2.63 5.85 -7.78
CA ALA A 96 -2.02 5.93 -9.09
C ALA A 96 -3.05 6.07 -10.23
N THR A 97 -4.33 5.78 -9.95
CA THR A 97 -5.43 5.94 -10.90
C THR A 97 -6.13 7.29 -10.76
N ALA A 98 -5.98 7.95 -9.61
CA ALA A 98 -6.43 9.31 -9.43
C ALA A 98 -5.55 10.27 -10.24
N GLY A 99 -6.21 11.23 -10.88
CA GLY A 99 -5.52 12.34 -11.53
C GLY A 99 -4.86 13.29 -10.52
N VAL A 100 -4.45 14.45 -11.02
CA VAL A 100 -3.93 15.54 -10.19
C VAL A 100 -5.00 16.00 -9.20
N ILE A 101 -4.62 16.12 -7.91
CA ILE A 101 -5.48 16.66 -6.85
C ILE A 101 -5.16 18.13 -6.67
N VAL A 102 -6.18 18.99 -6.72
CA VAL A 102 -6.06 20.43 -6.46
C VAL A 102 -6.51 20.71 -5.03
N PRO A 103 -5.59 21.06 -4.10
CA PRO A 103 -5.95 21.39 -2.73
C PRO A 103 -6.56 22.79 -2.62
N THR A 104 -7.20 23.07 -1.48
CA THR A 104 -7.69 24.41 -1.12
C THR A 104 -6.74 25.17 -0.19
N ASP A 105 -5.69 24.51 0.29
CA ASP A 105 -4.71 25.06 1.23
C ASP A 105 -3.34 25.27 0.57
N ARG A 106 -2.43 25.96 1.28
CA ARG A 106 -1.09 26.32 0.78
C ARG A 106 0.02 25.43 1.33
N PHE A 107 -0.33 24.21 1.75
CA PHE A 107 0.67 23.24 2.15
C PHE A 107 1.25 22.53 0.93
N ALA A 108 2.59 22.46 0.86
CA ALA A 108 3.24 21.58 -0.09
C ALA A 108 2.99 20.12 0.29
N ARG A 109 2.73 19.28 -0.72
CA ARG A 109 2.51 17.84 -0.60
C ARG A 109 3.39 17.07 -1.58
N ARG A 110 3.85 15.90 -1.16
CA ARG A 110 4.61 14.99 -2.00
C ARG A 110 4.32 13.54 -1.64
N ALA A 111 3.89 12.76 -2.62
CA ALA A 111 3.84 11.31 -2.51
C ALA A 111 5.23 10.71 -2.74
N PHE A 112 5.59 9.76 -1.89
CA PHE A 112 6.76 8.89 -2.04
C PHE A 112 6.26 7.47 -2.21
N ILE A 113 6.65 6.83 -3.31
CA ILE A 113 6.24 5.47 -3.65
C ILE A 113 7.49 4.61 -3.67
N SER A 114 7.45 3.48 -2.96
CA SER A 114 8.51 2.50 -2.95
C SER A 114 7.93 1.10 -3.08
N THR A 115 8.56 0.28 -3.91
CA THR A 115 8.21 -1.14 -4.07
C THR A 115 9.27 -1.98 -3.38
N VAL A 116 8.84 -2.80 -2.42
CA VAL A 116 9.70 -3.72 -1.67
C VAL A 116 9.35 -5.14 -2.08
N ASN A 117 10.35 -5.92 -2.48
CA ASN A 117 10.17 -7.36 -2.68
C ASN A 117 10.20 -8.06 -1.32
N LEU A 118 9.19 -8.87 -1.03
CA LEU A 118 9.16 -9.73 0.13
C LEU A 118 9.79 -11.08 -0.23
N ARG A 119 10.76 -11.49 0.56
CA ARG A 119 11.22 -12.89 0.58
C ARG A 119 10.51 -13.58 1.73
N ASN A 120 9.36 -14.18 1.45
CA ASN A 120 8.79 -15.16 2.37
C ASN A 120 9.67 -16.41 2.34
N SER A 121 10.64 -16.47 3.26
CA SER A 121 11.37 -17.71 3.52
C SER A 121 10.41 -18.68 4.21
N ARG A 122 9.98 -19.71 3.48
CA ARG A 122 9.47 -20.92 4.12
C ARG A 122 10.64 -21.78 4.58
#